data_AF-A0AAP3E8N9-F1
#
_entry.id   AF-A0AAP3E8N9-F1
#
_cell.length_a   1.000
_cell.length_b   1.000
_cell.length_c   1.000
_cell.angle_alpha   90.00
_cell.angle_beta   90.00
_cell.angle_gamma   90.00
#
_symmetry.space_group_name_H-M   'P 1'
#
loop_
_entity.id
_entity.type
_entity.pdbx_description
1 polymer ?
#
loop_
_entity_poly.entity_id
_entity_poly.type
_entity_poly.pdbx_seq_one_letter_code
_entity_poly.pdbx_strand_id
1 'polypeptide(L)' 'MSKSIRLSEEAYERLEAHKRENETFSEVVLRLAGERSLLDIAGILDEEEANALRDAIDERRMKRRGELEETANCMRGS' A
#
# COMPACT_ATOMS: atom_id res chain seq x y z
N MET A 1 11.82 26.35 2.65
CA MET A 1 11.60 26.03 4.07
C MET A 1 11.67 24.51 4.22
N SER A 2 12.59 23.97 5.02
CA SER A 2 12.61 22.54 5.35
C SER A 2 11.82 22.30 6.63
N LYS A 3 11.00 21.24 6.65
CA LYS A 3 10.34 20.73 7.85
C LYS A 3 10.95 19.38 8.19
N SER A 4 11.35 19.19 9.45
CA SER A 4 11.87 17.91 9.93
C SER A 4 10.75 17.12 10.58
N ILE A 5 10.62 15.85 10.20
CA ILE A 5 9.67 14.89 10.79
C ILE A 5 10.46 13.69 11.30
N ARG A 6 10.00 13.08 12.39
CA ARG A 6 10.56 11.80 12.85
C ARG A 6 9.87 10.66 12.12
N LEU A 7 10.66 9.79 11.48
CA LEU A 7 10.18 8.51 10.97
C LEU A 7 10.60 7.39 11.91
N SER A 8 9.76 6.36 12.03
CA SER A 8 10.21 5.06 12.54
C SER A 8 11.15 4.41 11.52
N GLU A 9 11.97 3.47 11.97
CA GLU A 9 12.88 2.71 11.13
C GLU A 9 12.14 1.98 10.00
N GLU A 10 11.03 1.31 10.32
CA GLU A 10 10.14 0.68 9.32
C GLU A 10 9.61 1.68 8.27
N ALA A 11 9.27 2.90 8.69
CA ALA A 11 8.76 3.90 7.77
C ALA A 11 9.86 4.45 6.85
N TYR A 12 11.08 4.58 7.36
CA TYR A 12 12.25 4.94 6.57
C TYR A 12 12.58 3.85 5.53
N GLU A 13 12.63 2.58 5.94
CA GLU A 13 12.89 1.45 5.04
C GLU A 13 11.85 1.36 3.93
N ARG A 14 10.56 1.55 4.26
CA ARG A 14 9.50 1.61 3.23
C ARG A 14 9.71 2.76 2.25
N LEU A 15 10.11 3.92 2.74
CA LEU A 15 10.34 5.09 1.89
C LEU A 15 11.55 4.86 0.97
N GLU A 16 12.60 4.23 1.49
CA GLU A 16 13.80 3.85 0.74
C GLU A 16 13.52 2.78 -0.31
N ALA A 17 12.75 1.73 0.02
CA ALA A 17 12.36 0.69 -0.91
C ALA A 17 11.53 1.22 -2.11
N HIS A 18 10.80 2.32 -1.90
CA HIS A 18 10.00 2.96 -2.94
C HIS A 18 10.75 4.05 -3.72
N LYS A 19 12.00 4.36 -3.36
CA LYS A 19 12.80 5.43 -3.99
C LYS A 19 13.34 5.00 -5.35
N ARG A 20 13.13 5.82 -6.39
CA ARG A 20 13.69 5.59 -7.72
C ARG A 20 15.12 6.13 -7.85
N GLU A 21 15.84 5.70 -8.88
CA GLU A 21 17.13 6.25 -9.23
C GLU A 21 17.01 7.77 -9.49
N ASN A 22 17.91 8.56 -8.90
CA ASN A 22 17.93 10.03 -8.97
C ASN A 22 16.73 10.77 -8.33
N GLU A 23 15.83 10.08 -7.61
CA GLU A 23 14.74 10.72 -6.85
C GLU A 23 15.23 11.16 -5.46
N THR A 24 14.76 12.30 -4.95
CA THR A 24 14.97 12.75 -3.56
C THR A 24 13.87 12.20 -2.64
N PHE A 25 14.14 12.08 -1.35
CA PHE A 25 13.09 11.64 -0.40
C PHE A 25 11.87 12.56 -0.38
N SER A 26 12.06 13.87 -0.60
CA SER A 26 10.93 14.81 -0.73
C SER A 26 10.06 14.49 -1.94
N GLU A 27 10.68 14.12 -3.08
CA GLU A 27 9.95 13.71 -4.29
C GLU A 27 9.24 12.37 -4.10
N VAL A 28 9.86 11.40 -3.43
CA VAL A 28 9.20 10.13 -3.06
C VAL A 28 7.96 10.41 -2.22
N VAL A 29 8.07 11.25 -1.19
CA VAL A 29 6.94 11.61 -0.32
C VAL A 29 5.87 12.33 -1.13
N LEU A 30 6.22 13.30 -1.96
CA LEU A 30 5.27 14.01 -2.81
C LEU A 30 4.61 13.09 -3.83
N ARG A 31 5.30 12.07 -4.35
CA ARG A 31 4.72 11.09 -5.26
C ARG A 31 3.77 10.14 -4.53
N LEU A 32 4.21 9.58 -3.40
CA LEU A 32 3.40 8.65 -2.60
C LEU A 32 2.18 9.35 -1.96
N ALA A 33 2.31 10.63 -1.60
CA ALA A 33 1.25 11.43 -0.99
C ALA A 33 0.46 12.28 -1.98
N GLY A 34 0.96 12.47 -3.20
CA GLY A 34 0.44 13.41 -4.20
C GLY A 34 -0.20 12.74 -5.42
N GLU A 35 -0.31 11.41 -5.47
CA GLU A 35 -1.30 10.81 -6.33
C GLU A 35 -2.68 11.29 -5.85
N ARG A 36 -3.44 11.88 -6.80
CA ARG A 36 -4.78 12.45 -6.64
C ARG A 36 -5.57 11.77 -5.54
N SER A 37 -6.27 12.57 -4.75
CA SER A 37 -7.13 12.04 -3.70
C SER A 37 -7.99 10.94 -4.31
N LEU A 38 -8.09 9.77 -3.68
CA LEU A 38 -9.01 8.74 -4.15
C LEU A 38 -10.46 9.26 -4.17
N LEU A 39 -10.74 10.34 -3.41
CA LEU A 39 -11.99 11.08 -3.46
C LEU A 39 -12.20 11.82 -4.79
N ASP A 40 -11.15 12.12 -5.55
CA ASP A 40 -11.25 12.70 -6.89
C ASP A 40 -11.84 11.69 -7.90
N ILE A 41 -11.85 10.39 -7.56
CA ILE A 41 -12.44 9.28 -8.34
C ILE A 41 -13.86 8.95 -7.82
N ALA A 42 -14.30 9.58 -6.72
CA ALA A 42 -15.60 9.28 -6.12
C ALA A 42 -16.74 9.59 -7.10
N GLY A 43 -17.67 8.64 -7.25
CA GLY A 43 -18.82 8.75 -8.15
C GLY A 43 -18.59 8.24 -9.57
N ILE A 44 -17.41 7.70 -9.89
CA ILE A 44 -17.16 7.03 -11.18
C ILE A 44 -17.83 5.65 -11.26
N LEU A 45 -17.87 4.92 -10.15
CA LEU A 45 -18.48 3.58 -10.07
C LEU A 45 -19.92 3.68 -9.59
N ASP A 46 -20.81 2.90 -10.20
CA ASP A 46 -22.12 2.65 -9.64
C ASP A 46 -22.06 1.69 -8.43
N GLU A 47 -23.20 1.45 -7.78
CA GLU A 47 -23.25 0.63 -6.57
C GLU A 47 -22.90 -0.84 -6.84
N GLU A 48 -23.27 -1.38 -8.00
CA GLU A 48 -22.96 -2.76 -8.38
C GLU A 48 -21.46 -2.92 -8.67
N GLU A 49 -20.89 -2.01 -9.46
CA GLU A 49 -19.46 -1.97 -9.75
C GLU A 49 -18.62 -1.77 -8.49
N ALA A 50 -19.06 -0.90 -7.57
CA ALA A 50 -18.41 -0.69 -6.28
C ALA A 50 -18.45 -1.94 -5.41
N ASN A 51 -19.56 -2.69 -5.40
CA ASN A 51 -19.67 -3.94 -4.67
C ASN A 51 -18.79 -5.04 -5.28
N ALA A 52 -18.78 -5.19 -6.60
CA ALA A 52 -17.89 -6.13 -7.29
C ALA A 52 -16.41 -5.86 -6.99
N LEU A 53 -16.02 -4.58 -6.93
CA LEU A 53 -14.65 -4.21 -6.54
C LEU A 53 -14.34 -4.57 -5.07
N ARG A 54 -15.30 -4.38 -4.15
CA ARG A 54 -15.13 -4.77 -2.74
C ARG A 54 -14.94 -6.27 -2.62
N ASP A 55 -15.76 -7.06 -3.29
CA ASP A 55 -15.68 -8.52 -3.25
C ASP A 55 -14.34 -9.01 -3.78
N ALA A 56 -13.85 -8.46 -4.90
CA ALA A 56 -12.55 -8.79 -5.47
C ALA A 56 -11.38 -8.44 -4.53
N ILE A 57 -11.47 -7.32 -3.80
CA ILE A 57 -10.46 -6.94 -2.81
C ILE A 57 -10.47 -7.92 -1.63
N ASP A 58 -11.64 -8.29 -1.14
CA ASP A 58 -11.77 -9.19 0.01
C ASP A 58 -11.33 -10.61 -0.33
N GLU A 59 -11.68 -11.13 -1.51
CA GLU A 59 -11.19 -12.41 -2.00
C GLU A 59 -9.65 -12.43 -2.05
N ARG A 60 -9.04 -11.37 -2.60
CA ARG A 60 -7.58 -11.23 -2.67
C ARG A 60 -6.93 -11.21 -1.29
N ARG A 61 -7.56 -10.52 -0.31
CA ARG A 61 -7.07 -10.47 1.08
C ARG A 61 -7.18 -11.83 1.77
N MET A 62 -8.30 -12.53 1.58
CA MET A 62 -8.47 -13.87 2.13
C MET A 62 -7.41 -14.83 1.58
N LYS A 63 -7.21 -14.83 0.25
CA LYS A 63 -6.19 -15.67 -0.39
C LYS A 63 -4.80 -15.37 0.14
N ARG A 64 -4.40 -14.09 0.19
CA ARG A 64 -3.09 -13.69 0.73
C ARG A 64 -2.91 -14.13 2.19
N ARG A 65 -3.94 -14.01 3.02
CA ARG A 65 -3.88 -14.46 4.41
C ARG A 65 -3.71 -15.98 4.50
N GLY A 66 -4.44 -16.73 3.67
CA GLY A 66 -4.28 -18.19 3.57
C GLY A 66 -2.86 -18.59 3.16
N GLU A 67 -2.30 -17.98 2.12
CA GLU A 67 -0.92 -18.21 1.66
C GLU A 67 0.12 -17.92 2.76
N LEU A 68 -0.09 -16.85 3.53
CA LEU A 68 0.78 -16.51 4.67
C LEU A 68 0.64 -17.51 5.82
N GLU A 69 -0.57 -17.99 6.12
CA GLU A 69 -0.81 -19.03 7.13
C GLU A 69 -0.18 -20.37 6.73
N GLU A 70 -0.31 -20.77 5.45
CA GLU A 70 0.36 -21.96 4.90
C GLU A 70 1.88 -21.85 5.03
N THR A 71 2.44 -20.70 4.64
CA THR A 71 3.89 -20.43 4.77
C THR A 71 4.33 -20.50 6.24
N ALA A 72 3.58 -19.89 7.15
CA ALA A 72 3.88 -19.93 8.58
C ALA A 72 3.78 -21.34 9.17
N ASN A 73 2.84 -22.16 8.69
CA ASN A 73 2.69 -23.55 9.12
C ASN A 73 3.83 -24.44 8.62
N CYS A 74 4.29 -24.23 7.38
CA CYS A 74 5.48 -24.91 6.85
C CYS A 74 6.74 -24.60 7.68
N MET A 75 6.94 -23.32 8.05
CA MET A 75 8.06 -22.91 8.91
C MET A 75 7.99 -23.46 10.34
N ARG A 76 6.78 -23.75 10.86
CA ARG A 76 6.59 -24.30 12.22
C ARG A 76 6.77 -25.81 12.32
N GLY A 77 6.66 -26.51 11.19
CA GLY A 77 6.73 -27.98 11.10
C GLY A 77 8.12 -28.52 10.74
N SER A 78 9.14 -27.67 10.65
CA SER A 78 10.56 -28.03 10.46
C SER A 78 11.32 -27.95 11.78
#